data_AF-A0A4U8YQ09-F1
#
_entry.id   AF-A0A4U8YQ09-F1
#
_cell.length_a   1.000
_cell.length_b   1.000
_cell.length_c   1.000
_cell.angle_alpha   90.00
_cell.angle_beta   90.00
_cell.angle_gamma   90.00
#
_symmetry.space_group_name_H-M   'P 1'
#
loop_
_entity.id
_entity.type
_entity.pdbx_description
1 polymer ?
#
loop_
_entity_poly.entity_id
_entity_poly.type
_entity_poly.pdbx_seq_one_letter_code
_entity_poly.pdbx_strand_id
1 'polypeptide(L)'
;MLTAFVVLLVCTVTALVALRLIYTPDGPLTGQDDEEEIPFQVIITPHELSCEHPMREREAVPWREIHEIVLINAQEAPPIPPYWLVFVGDGKGCSVPTEAQGFSRLWDEIEARFPGFDFNAVLEPEAGITKKSVWRKPEVPH
;
A
#
# COMPACT_ATOMS: atom_id res chain seq x y z
N MET A 1 36.03 -17.87 -54.29
CA MET A 1 35.04 -18.21 -53.23
C MET A 1 35.31 -17.50 -51.90
N LEU A 2 36.58 -17.30 -51.50
CA LEU A 2 36.94 -16.64 -50.24
C LEU A 2 36.50 -15.16 -50.14
N THR A 3 36.51 -14.43 -51.25
CA THR A 3 36.22 -12.97 -51.30
C THR A 3 34.76 -12.62 -51.02
N ALA A 4 33.81 -13.41 -51.52
CA ALA A 4 32.38 -13.18 -51.29
C ALA A 4 32.00 -13.38 -49.80
N PHE A 5 32.65 -14.33 -49.13
CA PHE A 5 32.40 -14.63 -47.72
C PHE A 5 32.88 -13.49 -46.80
N VAL A 6 34.04 -12.90 -47.11
CA VAL A 6 34.59 -11.76 -46.37
C VAL A 6 33.68 -10.53 -46.51
N VAL A 7 33.17 -10.27 -47.71
CA VAL A 7 32.24 -9.14 -47.94
C VAL A 7 30.93 -9.31 -47.17
N LEU A 8 30.35 -10.53 -47.17
CA LEU A 8 29.13 -10.81 -46.43
C LEU A 8 29.31 -10.64 -44.91
N LEU A 9 30.48 -11.03 -44.39
CA LEU A 9 30.81 -10.95 -42.97
C LEU A 9 31.05 -9.48 -42.56
N VAL A 10 31.70 -8.69 -43.41
CA VAL A 10 31.86 -7.23 -43.18
C VAL A 10 30.51 -6.53 -43.20
N CYS A 11 29.63 -6.83 -44.16
CA CYS A 11 28.29 -6.23 -44.25
C CYS A 11 27.38 -6.59 -43.06
N THR A 12 27.45 -7.83 -42.56
CA THR A 12 26.65 -8.23 -41.39
C THR A 12 27.17 -7.59 -40.11
N VAL A 13 28.48 -7.47 -39.94
CA VAL A 13 29.08 -6.77 -38.79
C VAL A 13 28.76 -5.29 -38.81
N THR A 14 28.87 -4.61 -39.96
CA THR A 14 28.49 -3.19 -40.07
C THR A 14 27.00 -2.97 -39.86
N ALA A 15 26.14 -3.85 -40.38
CA ALA A 15 24.71 -3.79 -40.12
C ALA A 15 24.38 -3.99 -38.63
N LEU A 16 25.03 -4.91 -37.93
CA LEU A 16 24.83 -5.14 -36.50
C LEU A 16 25.34 -3.99 -35.64
N VAL A 17 26.47 -3.37 -36.01
CA VAL A 17 26.99 -2.17 -35.33
C VAL A 17 26.07 -0.98 -35.58
N ALA A 18 25.59 -0.78 -36.81
CA ALA A 18 24.61 0.26 -37.11
C ALA A 18 23.30 0.02 -36.36
N LEU A 19 22.82 -1.23 -36.28
CA LEU A 19 21.64 -1.60 -35.51
C LEU A 19 21.84 -1.34 -34.01
N ARG A 20 23.03 -1.62 -33.45
CA ARG A 20 23.36 -1.28 -32.06
C ARG A 20 23.42 0.24 -31.81
N LEU A 21 23.92 1.02 -32.77
CA LEU A 21 23.97 2.47 -32.68
C LEU A 21 22.59 3.11 -32.80
N ILE A 22 21.71 2.56 -33.63
CA ILE A 22 20.33 3.03 -33.82
C ILE A 22 19.39 2.51 -32.72
N TYR A 23 19.65 1.31 -32.22
CA TYR A 23 18.84 0.58 -31.22
C TYR A 23 19.58 0.49 -29.89
N THR A 24 20.06 1.63 -29.40
CA THR A 24 20.43 1.80 -27.99
C THR A 24 19.14 2.16 -27.24
N PRO A 25 18.65 1.34 -26.29
CA PRO A 25 17.40 1.60 -25.59
C PRO A 25 17.50 2.70 -24.51
N ASP A 26 18.62 3.43 -24.42
CA ASP A 26 18.83 4.46 -23.41
C ASP A 26 18.94 5.85 -24.08
N GLY A 27 17.84 6.27 -24.73
CA GLY A 27 17.59 7.70 -24.85
C GLY A 27 17.28 8.26 -23.46
N PRO A 28 17.71 9.50 -23.12
CA PRO A 28 17.36 10.07 -21.82
C PRO A 28 15.84 10.14 -21.72
N LEU A 29 15.28 9.37 -20.78
CA LEU A 29 13.88 9.45 -20.40
C LEU A 29 13.63 10.90 -19.99
N THR A 30 12.95 11.64 -20.87
CA THR A 30 12.52 13.00 -20.62
C THR A 30 11.61 12.99 -19.40
N GLY A 31 12.08 13.63 -18.33
CA GLY A 31 11.41 13.87 -17.05
C GLY A 31 10.04 13.24 -16.87
N GLN A 32 9.99 12.09 -16.22
CA GLN A 32 8.92 11.90 -15.25
C GLN A 32 9.23 12.89 -14.13
N ASP A 33 8.33 13.82 -13.89
CA ASP A 33 8.23 14.41 -12.56
C ASP A 33 7.96 13.21 -11.64
N ASP A 34 9.02 12.69 -11.03
CA ASP A 34 8.92 11.77 -9.90
C ASP A 34 8.31 12.60 -8.76
N GLU A 35 7.01 12.88 -8.83
CA GLU A 35 6.27 13.39 -7.67
C GLU A 35 6.41 12.32 -6.60
N GLU A 36 7.33 12.57 -5.67
CA GLU A 36 7.59 11.71 -4.53
C GLU A 36 6.28 11.55 -3.76
N GLU A 37 5.66 10.37 -3.86
CA GLU A 37 4.40 10.08 -3.20
C GLU A 37 4.60 10.19 -1.68
N ILE A 38 4.03 11.23 -1.08
CA ILE A 38 4.18 11.45 0.36
C ILE A 38 3.25 10.47 1.08
N PRO A 39 3.78 9.51 1.87
CA PRO A 39 2.95 8.48 2.46
C PRO A 39 2.06 9.05 3.56
N PHE A 40 0.96 8.35 3.82
CA PHE A 40 0.20 8.52 5.06
C PHE A 40 1.12 8.32 6.28
N GLN A 41 0.91 9.07 7.35
CA GLN A 41 1.67 8.95 8.60
C GLN A 41 0.73 8.55 9.73
N VAL A 42 1.08 7.47 10.44
CA VAL A 42 0.35 7.00 11.63
C VAL A 42 1.00 7.59 12.87
N ILE A 43 0.20 8.34 13.63
CA ILE A 43 0.61 8.93 14.89
C ILE A 43 -0.18 8.25 16.00
N ILE A 44 0.57 7.50 16.81
CA ILE A 44 0.07 6.74 17.96
C ILE A 44 0.50 7.48 19.22
N THR A 45 -0.47 7.85 20.05
CA THR A 45 -0.25 8.48 21.35
C THR A 45 -0.96 7.67 22.45
N PRO A 46 -0.69 7.92 23.74
CA PRO A 46 -1.46 7.27 24.81
C PRO A 46 -2.97 7.56 24.79
N HIS A 47 -3.40 8.64 24.13
CA HIS A 47 -4.78 9.14 24.19
C HIS A 47 -5.59 8.86 22.91
N GLU A 48 -4.95 8.92 21.75
CA GLU A 48 -5.60 8.77 20.46
C GLU A 48 -4.73 8.09 19.40
N LEU A 49 -5.42 7.53 18.41
CA LEU A 49 -4.88 7.14 17.12
C LEU A 49 -5.19 8.25 16.11
N SER A 50 -4.22 8.61 15.29
CA SER A 50 -4.44 9.55 14.18
C SER A 50 -3.65 9.17 12.94
N CYS A 51 -4.17 9.60 11.79
CA CYS A 51 -3.55 9.41 10.49
C CYS A 51 -3.57 10.73 9.71
N GLU A 52 -2.43 11.10 9.17
CA GLU A 52 -2.22 12.35 8.44
C GLU A 52 -1.71 12.06 7.03
N HIS A 53 -2.16 12.87 6.07
CA HIS A 53 -1.62 12.91 4.72
C HIS A 53 -1.68 14.35 4.23
N PRO A 54 -0.66 14.89 3.53
CA PRO A 54 -0.61 16.32 3.18
C PRO A 54 -1.81 16.83 2.38
N MET A 55 -2.48 15.94 1.65
CA MET A 55 -3.64 16.27 0.81
C MET A 55 -5.00 15.96 1.46
N ARG A 56 -5.04 15.53 2.72
CA ARG A 56 -6.29 15.19 3.43
C ARG A 56 -6.34 15.89 4.79
N GLU A 57 -7.55 16.09 5.29
CA GLU A 57 -7.74 16.49 6.68
C GLU A 57 -7.22 15.38 7.61
N ARG A 58 -6.60 15.77 8.71
CA ARG A 58 -6.15 14.85 9.75
C ARG A 58 -7.34 14.10 10.34
N GLU A 59 -7.27 12.77 10.30
CA GLU A 59 -8.24 11.90 10.96
C GLU A 59 -7.70 11.48 12.32
N ALA A 60 -8.54 11.54 13.37
CA ALA A 60 -8.13 11.18 14.73
C ALA A 60 -9.30 10.62 15.54
N VAL A 61 -9.01 9.59 16.34
CA VAL A 61 -9.99 8.94 17.21
C VAL A 61 -9.37 8.61 18.58
N PRO A 62 -9.95 9.08 19.69
CA PRO A 62 -9.52 8.69 21.02
C PRO A 62 -9.71 7.19 21.25
N TRP A 63 -8.73 6.51 21.84
CA TRP A 63 -8.78 5.05 22.02
C TRP A 63 -10.04 4.57 22.72
N ARG A 64 -10.50 5.32 23.72
CA ARG A 64 -11.69 5.02 24.53
C ARG A 64 -13.01 5.11 23.75
N GLU A 65 -13.04 5.95 22.71
CA GLU A 65 -14.22 6.23 21.88
C GLU A 65 -14.42 5.18 20.79
N ILE A 66 -13.39 4.37 20.47
CA ILE A 66 -13.49 3.32 19.46
C ILE A 66 -14.48 2.25 19.92
N HIS A 67 -15.47 1.98 19.08
CA HIS A 67 -16.50 0.96 19.31
C HIS A 67 -16.55 -0.10 18.21
N GLU A 68 -15.93 0.14 17.05
CA GLU A 68 -15.81 -0.83 15.97
C GLU A 68 -14.47 -0.62 15.24
N ILE A 69 -13.86 -1.72 14.78
CA ILE A 69 -12.77 -1.69 13.82
C ILE A 69 -13.20 -2.47 12.60
N VAL A 70 -13.10 -1.81 11.44
CA VAL A 70 -13.53 -2.35 10.16
C VAL A 70 -12.32 -2.53 9.26
N LEU A 71 -12.13 -3.74 8.77
CA LEU A 71 -11.25 -4.04 7.66
C LEU A 71 -11.97 -3.69 6.35
N ILE A 72 -11.37 -2.81 5.56
CA ILE A 72 -11.81 -2.52 4.19
C ILE A 72 -10.73 -3.01 3.25
N ASN A 73 -11.07 -4.00 2.43
CA ASN A 73 -10.22 -4.50 1.36
C ASN A 73 -10.91 -4.18 0.02
N ALA A 74 -10.20 -3.51 -0.90
CA ALA A 74 -10.72 -3.11 -2.20
C ALA A 74 -10.28 -4.05 -3.34
N GLN A 75 -9.84 -5.27 -3.02
CA GLN A 75 -9.24 -6.18 -3.98
C GLN A 75 -10.25 -7.01 -4.78
N GLU A 76 -10.33 -6.79 -6.10
CA GLU A 76 -11.00 -7.74 -7.01
C GLU A 76 -10.10 -8.94 -7.38
N ALA A 77 -8.76 -8.81 -7.37
CA ALA A 77 -7.78 -9.90 -7.60
C ALA A 77 -6.32 -9.48 -7.26
N PRO A 78 -5.39 -10.43 -6.99
CA PRO A 78 -3.97 -10.18 -6.62
C PRO A 78 -3.17 -9.34 -7.63
N PRO A 79 -2.03 -8.72 -7.23
CA PRO A 79 -1.32 -8.85 -5.94
C PRO A 79 -2.01 -8.00 -4.86
N ILE A 80 -2.13 -8.50 -3.63
CA ILE A 80 -2.81 -7.82 -2.50
C ILE A 80 -2.12 -6.46 -2.23
N PRO A 81 -2.72 -5.33 -2.63
CA PRO A 81 -2.30 -3.98 -2.33
C PRO A 81 -3.14 -3.52 -1.12
N PRO A 82 -2.96 -2.30 -0.62
CA PRO A 82 -3.21 -1.96 0.77
C PRO A 82 -4.66 -2.15 1.19
N TYR A 83 -4.88 -2.83 2.32
CA TYR A 83 -6.16 -2.74 3.01
C TYR A 83 -6.14 -1.57 3.98
N TRP A 84 -7.33 -1.17 4.41
CA TRP A 84 -7.52 -0.13 5.39
C TRP A 84 -8.08 -0.74 6.66
N LEU A 85 -7.52 -0.32 7.80
CA LEU A 85 -8.16 -0.47 9.09
C LEU A 85 -8.85 0.85 9.43
N VAL A 86 -10.17 0.81 9.53
CA VAL A 86 -10.99 1.96 9.88
C VAL A 86 -11.45 1.80 11.32
N PHE A 87 -10.94 2.69 12.18
CA PHE A 87 -11.28 2.74 13.59
C PHE A 87 -12.46 3.70 13.76
N VAL A 88 -13.61 3.17 14.15
CA VAL A 88 -14.88 3.90 14.24
C VAL A 88 -15.15 4.21 15.70
N GLY A 89 -15.36 5.49 16.00
CA GLY A 89 -15.75 5.98 17.31
C GLY A 89 -16.97 6.90 17.26
N ASP A 90 -17.30 7.50 18.39
CA ASP A 90 -18.51 8.31 18.55
C ASP A 90 -18.41 9.65 17.79
N GLY A 91 -18.85 9.64 16.53
CA GLY A 91 -18.82 10.83 15.65
C GLY A 91 -17.43 11.16 15.08
N LYS A 92 -16.44 10.29 15.29
CA LYS A 92 -15.07 10.40 14.77
C LYS A 92 -14.62 9.07 14.19
N GLY A 93 -13.59 9.12 13.35
CA GLY A 93 -12.94 7.92 12.84
C GLY A 93 -11.50 8.20 12.46
N CYS A 94 -10.74 7.12 12.28
CA CYS A 94 -9.40 7.16 11.74
C CYS A 94 -9.22 6.00 10.78
N SER A 95 -8.97 6.32 9.51
CA SER A 95 -8.73 5.35 8.45
C SER A 95 -7.21 5.23 8.26
N VAL A 96 -6.67 4.04 8.50
CA VAL A 96 -5.23 3.80 8.40
C VAL A 96 -4.95 2.79 7.28
N PRO A 97 -4.30 3.19 6.18
CA PRO A 97 -3.87 2.26 5.16
C PRO A 97 -2.64 1.49 5.62
N THR A 98 -2.50 0.23 5.20
CA THR A 98 -1.34 -0.62 5.54
C THR A 98 0.00 -0.06 5.07
N GLU A 99 -0.01 0.79 4.05
CA GLU A 99 1.17 1.46 3.52
C GLU A 99 1.61 2.68 4.33
N ALA A 100 0.80 3.11 5.31
CA ALA A 100 1.13 4.27 6.11
C ALA A 100 2.43 4.06 6.89
N GLN A 101 3.26 5.11 6.93
CA GLN A 101 4.45 5.13 7.75
C GLN A 101 4.07 4.96 9.22
N GLY A 102 4.63 3.93 9.86
CA GLY A 102 4.36 3.60 11.25
C GLY A 102 3.16 2.66 11.47
N PHE A 103 2.52 2.16 10.40
CA PHE A 103 1.41 1.19 10.48
C PHE A 103 1.78 -0.06 11.29
N SER A 104 3.00 -0.59 11.15
CA SER A 104 3.42 -1.80 11.86
C SER A 104 3.31 -1.71 13.39
N ARG A 105 3.47 -0.51 13.97
CA ARG A 105 3.32 -0.25 15.42
C ARG A 105 1.88 -0.34 15.89
N LEU A 106 0.92 -0.28 14.97
CA LEU A 106 -0.50 -0.35 15.29
C LEU A 106 -0.89 -1.75 15.77
N TRP A 107 -0.17 -2.80 15.36
CA TRP A 107 -0.45 -4.16 15.79
C TRP A 107 -0.28 -4.35 17.30
N ASP A 108 0.78 -3.78 17.89
CA ASP A 108 1.01 -3.83 19.33
C ASP A 108 -0.14 -3.16 20.10
N GLU A 109 -0.62 -2.01 19.62
CA GLU A 109 -1.75 -1.30 20.23
C GLU A 109 -3.06 -2.06 20.03
N ILE A 110 -3.26 -2.72 18.88
CA ILE A 110 -4.46 -3.51 18.62
C ILE A 110 -4.53 -4.71 19.57
N GLU A 111 -3.44 -5.46 19.66
CA GLU A 111 -3.34 -6.63 20.55
C GLU A 111 -3.56 -6.23 22.01
N ALA A 112 -2.99 -5.12 22.45
CA ALA A 112 -3.12 -4.65 23.83
C ALA A 112 -4.51 -4.10 24.19
N ARG A 113 -5.19 -3.42 23.26
CA ARG A 113 -6.41 -2.64 23.55
C ARG A 113 -7.72 -3.30 23.13
N PHE A 114 -7.68 -4.17 22.13
CA PHE A 114 -8.88 -4.72 21.50
C PHE A 114 -8.90 -6.26 21.63
N PRO A 115 -9.09 -6.79 22.85
CA PRO A 115 -9.23 -8.23 23.03
C PRO A 115 -10.41 -8.74 22.19
N GLY A 116 -10.18 -9.85 21.48
CA GLY A 116 -11.15 -10.42 20.55
C GLY A 116 -11.10 -9.86 19.12
N PHE A 117 -10.05 -9.10 18.76
CA PHE A 117 -9.83 -8.71 17.37
C PHE A 117 -9.61 -9.95 16.48
N ASP A 118 -10.29 -9.99 15.34
CA ASP A 118 -10.21 -11.08 14.36
C ASP A 118 -9.00 -10.90 13.44
N PHE A 119 -7.84 -11.36 13.90
CA PHE A 119 -6.62 -11.36 13.09
C PHE A 119 -6.69 -12.28 11.88
N ASN A 120 -7.53 -13.33 11.91
CA ASN A 120 -7.66 -14.26 10.78
C ASN A 120 -8.26 -13.55 9.57
N ALA A 121 -9.23 -12.65 9.78
CA ALA A 121 -9.79 -11.83 8.71
C ALA A 121 -8.75 -10.94 8.00
N VAL A 122 -7.67 -10.56 8.70
CA VAL A 122 -6.57 -9.78 8.12
C VAL A 122 -5.57 -10.68 7.37
N LEU A 123 -5.24 -11.84 7.94
CA LEU A 123 -4.26 -12.77 7.38
C LEU A 123 -4.81 -13.53 6.16
N GLU A 124 -6.10 -13.83 6.18
CA GLU A 124 -6.82 -14.57 5.15
C GLU A 124 -8.01 -13.73 4.65
N PRO A 125 -7.76 -12.61 3.95
CA PRO A 125 -8.83 -11.74 3.51
C PRO A 125 -9.68 -12.43 2.45
N GLU A 126 -10.99 -12.24 2.55
CA GLU A 126 -11.94 -12.67 1.53
C GLU A 126 -11.65 -11.96 0.19
N ALA A 127 -11.78 -12.68 -0.92
CA ALA A 127 -11.60 -12.13 -2.25
C ALA A 127 -12.77 -11.19 -2.63
N GLY A 128 -12.48 -10.10 -3.33
CA GLY A 128 -13.45 -9.08 -3.71
C GLY A 128 -13.38 -7.82 -2.82
N ILE A 129 -14.14 -6.80 -3.21
CA ILE A 129 -14.32 -5.60 -2.39
C ILE A 129 -15.13 -6.00 -1.15
N THR A 130 -14.48 -6.00 0.00
CA THR A 130 -15.08 -6.44 1.27
C THR A 130 -14.94 -5.37 2.35
N LYS A 131 -16.03 -5.21 3.11
CA LYS A 131 -16.07 -4.44 4.34
C LYS A 131 -16.45 -5.40 5.45
N LYS A 132 -15.52 -5.67 6.38
CA LYS A 132 -15.71 -6.64 7.45
C LYS A 132 -15.40 -6.02 8.80
N SER A 133 -16.34 -6.11 9.73
CA SER A 133 -16.08 -5.78 11.13
C SER A 133 -15.15 -6.83 11.71
N VAL A 134 -13.94 -6.43 12.08
CA VAL A 134 -12.90 -7.31 12.67
C VAL A 134 -12.79 -7.14 14.17
N TRP A 135 -13.44 -6.13 14.74
CA TRP A 135 -13.64 -6.01 16.17
C TRP A 135 -14.84 -5.13 16.48
N ARG A 136 -15.57 -5.45 17.55
CA ARG A 136 -16.59 -4.57 18.15
C ARG A 136 -16.42 -4.54 19.65
N LYS A 137 -16.68 -3.38 20.25
CA LYS A 137 -16.74 -3.23 21.70
C LYS A 137 -17.81 -4.18 22.23
N PRO A 138 -17.49 -5.09 23.17
CA PRO A 138 -18.48 -5.97 23.77
C PRO A 138 -19.58 -5.16 24.42
N GLU A 139 -20.84 -5.56 24.20
CA GLU A 139 -21.96 -5.03 24.98
C GLU A 139 -21.75 -5.44 26.44
N VAL A 140 -21.70 -4.47 27.35
CA VAL A 140 -21.65 -4.76 28.79
C VAL A 140 -23.06 -5.21 29.18
N PRO A 141 -23.25 -6.47 29.63
CA PRO A 141 -24.56 -6.90 30.13
C PRO A 141 -24.92 -6.04 31.35
N HIS A 142 -26.11 -5.43 31.32
CA HIS A 142 -26.66 -4.64 32.43
C HIS A 142 -27.09 -5.50 33.60
#